data_AF-A0A5E4FHF0-F1
#
_entry.id   AF-A0A5E4FHF0-F1
#
_cell.length_a   1.000
_cell.length_b   1.000
_cell.length_c   1.000
_cell.angle_alpha   90.00
_cell.angle_beta   90.00
_cell.angle_gamma   90.00
#
_symmetry.space_group_name_H-M   'P 1'
#
loop_
_entity.id
_entity.type
_entity.pdbx_description
1 polymer ?
#
loop_
_entity_poly.entity_id
_entity_poly.type
_entity_poly.pdbx_seq_one_letter_code
_entity_poly.pdbx_strand_id
1 'polypeptide(L)'
;MGIEKPLDPPKNGLLAPDLIPVAYKVLDAWKVLIKGLGQLLYVIPVYSCNECSEVHVSHSGHHMQDCLGPTNSKRRSFHSWIKGSINDILVPIEAYHLYDPFGRRIKHETRFQYDRIPAIVELCIQAGVEIPEYPSRRRTKPIRMIGRKVIDRGGLVEEPQPWRAANPSSLVDLDTHGACERFPPPLPSDIPKIAQETMDAYETVRFGVTKLMKKYTVKACGYCTEVHVGPWGHNAKLCGEFKHQWRDGKHGWQDATVDEVFPPNYVWHVKDPKGPPMKGGALKKFYGKAPAVVEVCLQAGAQIPEKYKPMMRLDIVVPDSEEAQLVA
;
A
#
# COMPACT_ATOMS: atom_id res chain seq x y z
N MET A 1 3.62 -34.57 26.26
CA MET A 1 3.92 -33.19 26.71
C MET A 1 4.63 -32.46 25.57
N GLY A 2 4.18 -31.26 25.20
CA GLY A 2 4.81 -30.52 24.09
C GLY A 2 6.13 -29.87 24.52
N ILE A 3 7.15 -29.93 23.67
CA ILE A 3 8.46 -29.32 23.91
C ILE A 3 8.33 -27.81 23.66
N GLU A 4 8.72 -26.99 24.64
CA GLU A 4 8.87 -25.54 24.46
C GLU A 4 10.02 -25.29 23.49
N LYS A 5 9.73 -24.64 22.35
CA LYS A 5 10.77 -24.19 21.43
C LYS A 5 11.09 -22.73 21.76
N PRO A 6 12.36 -22.39 22.05
CA PRO A 6 12.73 -20.99 22.16
C PRO A 6 12.48 -20.31 20.81
N LEU A 7 11.78 -19.18 20.86
CA LEU A 7 11.49 -18.37 19.69
C LEU A 7 12.50 -17.24 19.62
N ASP A 8 12.97 -16.94 18.42
CA ASP A 8 13.83 -15.78 18.18
C ASP A 8 13.02 -14.49 18.09
N PRO A 9 13.61 -13.33 18.40
CA PRO A 9 13.00 -12.04 18.08
C PRO A 9 12.73 -11.91 16.56
N PRO A 10 11.59 -11.31 16.14
CA PRO A 10 10.54 -10.73 16.97
C PRO A 10 9.40 -11.70 17.34
N LYS A 11 9.51 -12.98 16.99
CA LYS A 11 8.45 -13.99 17.23
C LYS A 11 8.20 -14.26 18.72
N ASN A 12 9.18 -13.93 19.57
CA ASN A 12 9.07 -13.98 21.02
C ASN A 12 8.61 -12.66 21.67
N GLY A 13 8.24 -11.66 20.87
CA GLY A 13 7.77 -10.35 21.35
C GLY A 13 8.87 -9.34 21.71
N LEU A 14 10.15 -9.73 21.69
CA LEU A 14 11.25 -8.76 21.77
C LEU A 14 11.46 -8.09 20.40
N LEU A 15 12.03 -6.88 20.39
CA LEU A 15 12.43 -6.25 19.13
C LEU A 15 13.61 -6.98 18.50
N ALA A 16 13.74 -6.90 17.18
CA ALA A 16 14.93 -7.30 16.45
C ALA A 16 15.81 -6.06 16.20
N PRO A 17 16.91 -5.84 16.97
CA PRO A 17 17.67 -4.59 16.92
C PRO A 17 18.15 -4.20 15.52
N ASP A 18 18.59 -5.18 14.73
CA ASP A 18 19.08 -4.99 13.35
C ASP A 18 17.99 -4.49 12.37
N LEU A 19 16.72 -4.59 12.75
CA LEU A 19 15.58 -4.14 11.95
C LEU A 19 15.05 -2.77 12.37
N ILE A 20 15.43 -2.25 13.54
CA ILE A 20 14.98 -0.94 14.00
C ILE A 20 15.41 0.17 13.00
N PRO A 21 16.69 0.25 12.55
CA PRO A 21 17.08 1.26 11.56
C PRO A 21 16.35 1.10 10.22
N VAL A 22 15.98 -0.13 9.86
CA VAL A 22 15.20 -0.40 8.64
C VAL A 22 13.80 0.19 8.77
N ALA A 23 13.16 0.04 9.93
CA ALA A 23 11.83 0.56 10.21
C ALA A 23 11.78 2.09 10.15
N TYR A 24 12.76 2.79 10.77
CA TYR A 24 12.88 4.24 10.65
C TYR A 24 13.08 4.68 9.20
N LYS A 25 13.98 4.01 8.46
CA LYS A 25 14.21 4.31 7.04
C LYS A 25 12.96 4.13 6.18
N VAL A 26 12.15 3.09 6.46
CA VAL A 26 10.86 2.87 5.77
C VAL A 26 9.90 4.02 6.06
N LEU A 27 9.76 4.42 7.33
CA LEU A 27 8.85 5.49 7.70
C LEU A 27 9.24 6.84 7.09
N ASP A 28 10.52 7.17 7.06
CA ASP A 28 10.99 8.43 6.46
C ASP A 28 10.80 8.42 4.94
N ALA A 29 11.11 7.30 4.28
CA ALA A 29 10.84 7.13 2.84
C ALA A 29 9.32 7.18 2.55
N TRP A 30 8.49 6.65 3.44
CA TRP A 30 7.03 6.72 3.30
C TRP A 30 6.51 8.16 3.28
N LYS A 31 7.01 9.02 4.18
CA LYS A 31 6.68 10.46 4.19
C LYS A 31 7.14 11.17 2.91
N VAL A 32 8.37 10.87 2.45
CA VAL A 32 8.91 11.43 1.20
C VAL A 32 8.06 11.00 -0.01
N LEU A 33 7.65 9.73 -0.05
CA LEU A 33 6.80 9.19 -1.11
C LEU A 33 5.43 9.91 -1.17
N ILE A 34 4.75 10.06 -0.03
CA ILE A 34 3.45 10.75 0.04
C ILE A 34 3.60 12.20 -0.40
N LYS A 35 4.60 12.92 0.13
CA LYS A 35 4.88 14.30 -0.22
C LYS A 35 5.14 14.46 -1.72
N GLY A 36 6.04 13.64 -2.25
CA GLY A 36 6.43 13.66 -3.65
C GLY A 36 5.23 13.44 -4.57
N LEU A 37 4.40 12.42 -4.31
CA LEU A 37 3.17 12.20 -5.06
C LEU A 37 2.18 13.36 -4.94
N GLY A 38 1.98 13.92 -3.74
CA GLY A 38 1.12 15.08 -3.54
C GLY A 38 1.53 16.28 -4.40
N GLN A 39 2.84 16.49 -4.58
CA GLN A 39 3.38 17.55 -5.45
C GLN A 39 3.29 17.19 -6.95
N LEU A 40 3.66 15.98 -7.33
CA LEU A 40 3.69 15.57 -8.75
C LEU A 40 2.29 15.52 -9.38
N LEU A 41 1.24 15.22 -8.61
CA LEU A 41 -0.13 15.18 -9.11
C LEU A 41 -0.72 16.57 -9.46
N TYR A 42 -0.02 17.65 -9.17
CA TYR A 42 -0.36 18.97 -9.71
C TYR A 42 -0.01 19.13 -11.19
N VAL A 43 1.02 18.42 -11.65
CA VAL A 43 1.60 18.61 -12.99
C VAL A 43 1.47 17.38 -13.88
N ILE A 44 1.38 16.18 -13.28
CA ILE A 44 1.14 14.92 -13.98
C ILE A 44 -0.34 14.55 -13.86
N PRO A 45 -1.12 14.59 -14.95
CA PRO A 45 -2.52 14.25 -14.90
C PRO A 45 -2.71 12.75 -14.67
N VAL A 46 -3.61 12.44 -13.74
CA VAL A 46 -4.04 11.09 -13.42
C VAL A 46 -5.55 11.02 -13.55
N TYR A 47 -6.02 9.97 -14.18
CA TYR A 47 -7.43 9.67 -14.34
C TYR A 47 -7.77 8.35 -13.66
N SER A 48 -8.83 8.32 -12.88
CA SER A 48 -9.45 7.09 -12.40
C SER A 48 -10.83 6.94 -13.03
N CYS A 49 -11.25 5.71 -13.24
CA CYS A 49 -12.59 5.44 -13.75
C CYS A 49 -13.60 5.51 -12.60
N ASN A 50 -14.67 6.30 -12.75
CA ASN A 50 -15.73 6.40 -11.73
C ASN A 50 -16.53 5.10 -11.52
N GLU A 51 -16.36 4.12 -12.42
CA GLU A 51 -17.22 2.94 -12.50
C GLU A 51 -16.44 1.63 -12.25
N CYS A 52 -15.11 1.64 -12.32
CA CYS A 52 -14.26 0.47 -12.08
C CYS A 52 -12.88 0.89 -11.58
N SER A 53 -12.00 -0.05 -11.24
CA SER A 53 -10.70 0.23 -10.63
C SER A 53 -9.58 0.64 -11.61
N GLU A 54 -9.90 0.96 -12.87
CA GLU A 54 -8.87 1.32 -13.86
C GLU A 54 -8.34 2.73 -13.59
N VAL A 55 -7.02 2.87 -13.68
CA VAL A 55 -6.29 4.13 -13.47
C VAL A 55 -5.37 4.35 -14.67
N HIS A 56 -5.26 5.60 -15.10
CA HIS A 56 -4.44 5.99 -16.24
C HIS A 56 -3.65 7.26 -15.93
N VAL A 57 -2.36 7.24 -16.24
CA VAL A 57 -1.45 8.37 -16.05
C VAL A 57 -1.07 8.88 -17.43
N SER A 58 -1.66 9.98 -17.87
CA SER A 58 -1.46 10.57 -19.20
C SER A 58 -2.20 11.90 -19.30
N HIS A 59 -1.98 12.67 -20.36
CA HIS A 59 -2.71 13.91 -20.62
C HIS A 59 -4.21 13.69 -20.90
N SER A 60 -4.61 12.50 -21.34
CA SER A 60 -6.01 12.12 -21.55
C SER A 60 -6.22 10.63 -21.27
N GLY A 61 -7.42 10.26 -20.83
CA GLY A 61 -7.81 8.86 -20.62
C GLY A 61 -7.69 8.00 -21.89
N HIS A 62 -7.38 6.72 -21.73
CA HIS A 62 -7.27 5.80 -22.88
C HIS A 62 -8.63 5.45 -23.50
N HIS A 63 -8.61 5.01 -24.76
CA HIS A 63 -9.79 4.63 -25.55
C HIS A 63 -9.95 3.10 -25.65
N MET A 64 -9.62 2.38 -24.59
CA MET A 64 -9.85 0.93 -24.52
C MET A 64 -11.27 0.65 -24.02
N GLN A 65 -11.96 -0.26 -24.70
CA GLN A 65 -13.34 -0.65 -24.39
C GLN A 65 -13.34 -1.88 -23.46
N ASP A 66 -12.77 -1.73 -22.27
CA ASP A 66 -12.59 -2.80 -21.29
C ASP A 66 -13.04 -2.42 -19.87
N CYS A 67 -13.86 -1.38 -19.74
CA CYS A 67 -14.48 -1.01 -18.47
C CYS A 67 -15.39 -2.14 -17.97
N LEU A 68 -15.12 -2.61 -16.76
CA LEU A 68 -15.92 -3.63 -16.07
C LEU A 68 -16.98 -3.04 -15.14
N GLY A 69 -17.19 -1.74 -15.20
CA GLY A 69 -18.11 -1.05 -14.31
C GLY A 69 -19.59 -1.36 -14.57
N PRO A 70 -20.49 -1.11 -13.61
CA PRO A 70 -21.90 -1.53 -13.71
C PRO A 70 -22.63 -0.99 -14.94
N THR A 71 -22.27 0.22 -15.40
CA THR A 71 -22.90 0.88 -16.55
C THR A 71 -22.18 0.66 -17.88
N ASN A 72 -21.23 -0.30 -17.95
CA ASN A 72 -20.37 -0.49 -19.13
C ASN A 72 -21.16 -0.66 -20.44
N SER A 73 -22.28 -1.38 -20.42
CA SER A 73 -23.06 -1.69 -21.63
C SER A 73 -23.60 -0.42 -22.30
N LYS A 74 -24.07 0.55 -21.51
CA LYS A 74 -24.56 1.84 -22.01
C LYS A 74 -23.45 2.69 -22.63
N ARG A 75 -22.21 2.53 -22.12
CA ARG A 75 -21.02 3.28 -22.55
C ARG A 75 -20.14 2.48 -23.50
N ARG A 76 -20.64 1.36 -24.06
CA ARG A 76 -19.88 0.45 -24.95
C ARG A 76 -18.51 0.08 -24.36
N SER A 77 -18.49 -0.19 -23.06
CA SER A 77 -17.30 -0.52 -22.27
C SER A 77 -16.18 0.53 -22.26
N PHE A 78 -16.41 1.76 -22.74
CA PHE A 78 -15.49 2.86 -22.47
C PHE A 78 -15.43 3.16 -20.99
N HIS A 79 -14.37 3.82 -20.53
CA HIS A 79 -14.22 4.27 -19.14
C HIS A 79 -14.89 5.63 -18.92
N SER A 80 -15.31 5.90 -17.69
CA SER A 80 -15.84 7.20 -17.27
C SER A 80 -14.76 7.90 -16.45
N TRP A 81 -13.86 8.59 -17.13
CA TRP A 81 -12.70 9.21 -16.52
C TRP A 81 -13.07 10.42 -15.65
N ILE A 82 -12.57 10.41 -14.42
CA ILE A 82 -12.56 11.55 -13.50
C ILE A 82 -11.12 11.84 -13.10
N LYS A 83 -10.87 13.02 -12.50
CA LYS A 83 -9.54 13.34 -11.94
C LYS A 83 -9.22 12.34 -10.83
N GLY A 84 -8.11 11.62 -10.99
CA GLY A 84 -7.60 10.69 -9.99
C GLY A 84 -7.01 11.40 -8.78
N SER A 85 -6.95 10.67 -7.68
CA SER A 85 -6.41 11.06 -6.39
C SER A 85 -5.09 10.33 -6.10
N ILE A 86 -4.40 10.75 -5.04
CA ILE A 86 -3.21 10.02 -4.55
C ILE A 86 -3.54 8.57 -4.18
N ASN A 87 -4.76 8.27 -3.71
CA ASN A 87 -5.16 6.91 -3.34
C ASN A 87 -5.34 5.99 -4.55
N ASP A 88 -5.57 6.57 -5.74
CA ASP A 88 -5.58 5.81 -6.99
C ASP A 88 -4.16 5.42 -7.43
N ILE A 89 -3.14 6.13 -6.97
CA ILE A 89 -1.73 5.84 -7.28
C ILE A 89 -1.08 4.97 -6.19
N LEU A 90 -1.30 5.36 -4.93
CA LEU A 90 -0.79 4.75 -3.72
C LEU A 90 -1.96 4.18 -2.92
N VAL A 91 -2.30 2.92 -3.19
CA VAL A 91 -3.50 2.29 -2.61
C VAL A 91 -3.35 2.21 -1.07
N PRO A 92 -4.24 2.86 -0.31
CA PRO A 92 -4.13 2.89 1.14
C PRO A 92 -4.52 1.53 1.73
N ILE A 93 -3.58 0.91 2.44
CA ILE A 93 -3.84 -0.29 3.26
C ILE A 93 -3.72 0.11 4.71
N GLU A 94 -4.77 -0.14 5.47
CA GLU A 94 -4.85 0.17 6.89
C GLU A 94 -4.78 -1.10 7.74
N ALA A 95 -4.30 -0.93 8.97
CA ALA A 95 -4.35 -1.93 10.02
C ALA A 95 -4.81 -1.28 11.33
N TYR A 96 -5.28 -2.09 12.27
CA TYR A 96 -5.45 -1.61 13.64
C TYR A 96 -4.10 -1.40 14.30
N HIS A 97 -3.95 -0.28 15.01
CA HIS A 97 -2.82 -0.08 15.90
C HIS A 97 -2.91 -1.02 17.12
N LEU A 98 -1.80 -1.66 17.48
CA LEU A 98 -1.71 -2.57 18.63
C LEU A 98 -0.68 -2.08 19.64
N TYR A 99 -1.12 -1.83 20.87
CA TYR A 99 -0.18 -1.60 21.97
C TYR A 99 0.72 -2.83 22.19
N ASP A 100 0.16 -4.04 22.16
CA ASP A 100 0.94 -5.29 22.29
C ASP A 100 0.42 -6.33 21.28
N PRO A 101 1.19 -6.70 20.24
CA PRO A 101 0.77 -7.67 19.23
C PRO A 101 0.60 -9.08 19.82
N PHE A 102 1.12 -9.32 21.03
CA PHE A 102 0.93 -10.56 21.79
C PHE A 102 -0.13 -10.42 22.91
N GLY A 103 -0.75 -9.25 23.00
CA GLY A 103 -1.74 -8.86 24.00
C GLY A 103 -3.16 -9.38 23.70
N ARG A 104 -4.15 -8.54 24.00
CA ARG A 104 -5.56 -8.88 23.77
C ARG A 104 -5.87 -8.79 22.28
N ARG A 105 -6.57 -9.79 21.74
CA ARG A 105 -7.07 -9.73 20.36
C ARG A 105 -8.25 -8.77 20.30
N ILE A 106 -8.20 -7.82 19.36
CA ILE A 106 -9.30 -6.89 19.08
C ILE A 106 -10.57 -7.69 18.76
N LYS A 107 -11.64 -7.44 19.52
CA LYS A 107 -12.96 -8.04 19.29
C LYS A 107 -13.81 -7.12 18.43
N HIS A 108 -14.87 -7.66 17.83
CA HIS A 108 -15.78 -6.85 17.01
C HIS A 108 -16.41 -5.71 17.81
N GLU A 109 -16.81 -5.98 19.06
CA GLU A 109 -17.52 -5.03 19.92
C GLU A 109 -16.62 -3.88 20.38
N THR A 110 -15.31 -4.15 20.52
CA THR A 110 -14.32 -3.17 20.99
C THR A 110 -13.54 -2.51 19.86
N ARG A 111 -13.83 -2.82 18.60
CA ARG A 111 -13.01 -2.38 17.45
C ARG A 111 -12.84 -0.87 17.33
N PHE A 112 -13.87 -0.11 17.74
CA PHE A 112 -13.86 1.36 17.70
C PHE A 112 -13.03 2.00 18.82
N GLN A 113 -12.44 1.18 19.70
CA GLN A 113 -11.51 1.65 20.73
C GLN A 113 -10.07 1.67 20.23
N TYR A 114 -9.81 1.19 19.01
CA TYR A 114 -8.49 1.07 18.41
C TYR A 114 -8.43 1.96 17.17
N ASP A 115 -7.31 2.65 17.02
CA ASP A 115 -7.06 3.48 15.85
C ASP A 115 -6.77 2.62 14.62
N ARG A 116 -7.17 3.16 13.47
CA ARG A 116 -6.86 2.65 12.14
C ARG A 116 -5.76 3.51 11.57
N ILE A 117 -4.62 2.90 11.26
CA ILE A 117 -3.45 3.60 10.72
C ILE A 117 -2.92 2.83 9.51
N PRO A 118 -2.12 3.47 8.63
CA PRO A 118 -1.52 2.77 7.50
C PRO A 118 -0.72 1.54 7.96
N ALA A 119 -0.90 0.40 7.30
CA ALA A 119 -0.29 -0.86 7.70
C ALA A 119 1.25 -0.81 7.69
N ILE A 120 1.83 0.01 6.81
CA ILE A 120 3.28 0.30 6.76
C ILE A 120 3.73 1.01 8.04
N VAL A 121 2.95 1.98 8.54
CA VAL A 121 3.24 2.71 9.77
C VAL A 121 3.16 1.78 10.96
N GLU A 122 2.09 0.98 11.07
CA GLU A 122 1.95 -0.02 12.13
C GLU A 122 3.10 -1.05 12.10
N LEU A 123 3.49 -1.53 10.90
CA LEU A 123 4.64 -2.43 10.76
C LEU A 123 5.94 -1.79 11.27
N CYS A 124 6.16 -0.50 11.00
CA CYS A 124 7.31 0.23 11.50
C CYS A 124 7.26 0.38 13.03
N ILE A 125 6.09 0.69 13.61
CA ILE A 125 5.90 0.80 15.06
C ILE A 125 6.23 -0.54 15.74
N GLN A 126 5.68 -1.65 15.24
CA GLN A 126 5.96 -2.98 15.78
C GLN A 126 7.43 -3.37 15.59
N ALA A 127 8.10 -2.81 14.58
CA ALA A 127 9.53 -2.99 14.33
C ALA A 127 10.45 -2.09 15.17
N GLY A 128 9.90 -1.22 16.02
CA GLY A 128 10.66 -0.42 16.99
C GLY A 128 10.73 1.07 16.69
N VAL A 129 9.96 1.57 15.73
CA VAL A 129 9.73 3.03 15.61
C VAL A 129 8.86 3.49 16.77
N GLU A 130 9.29 4.57 17.43
CA GLU A 130 8.50 5.24 18.45
C GLU A 130 7.71 6.41 17.84
N ILE A 131 6.39 6.34 17.95
CA ILE A 131 5.48 7.44 17.62
C ILE A 131 4.67 7.70 18.90
N PRO A 132 4.85 8.85 19.58
CA PRO A 132 4.22 9.11 20.88
C PRO A 132 2.70 8.92 20.90
N GLU A 133 2.03 9.23 19.79
CA GLU A 133 0.60 9.12 19.60
C GLU A 133 0.12 7.67 19.43
N TYR A 134 1.01 6.77 18.99
CA TYR A 134 0.76 5.35 18.77
C TYR A 134 1.73 4.49 19.60
N PRO A 135 1.58 4.51 20.94
CA PRO A 135 2.50 3.81 21.83
C PRO A 135 2.44 2.30 21.64
N SER A 136 3.58 1.63 21.78
CA SER A 136 3.65 0.17 21.74
C SER A 136 4.53 -0.38 22.85
N ARG A 137 4.11 -1.51 23.42
CA ARG A 137 4.78 -2.20 24.52
C ARG A 137 6.11 -2.77 24.04
N ARG A 138 7.21 -2.17 24.48
CA ARG A 138 8.56 -2.72 24.30
C ARG A 138 8.85 -3.76 25.37
N ARG A 139 8.77 -5.04 24.99
CA ARG A 139 8.99 -6.16 25.92
C ARG A 139 10.49 -6.30 26.22
N THR A 140 10.82 -6.52 27.49
CA THR A 140 12.17 -6.90 27.94
C THR A 140 12.28 -8.38 28.29
N LYS A 141 11.14 -9.05 28.46
CA LYS A 141 11.04 -10.50 28.69
C LYS A 141 10.26 -11.15 27.53
N PRO A 142 10.78 -12.24 26.95
CA PRO A 142 10.13 -12.91 25.84
C PRO A 142 8.82 -13.59 26.29
N ILE A 143 7.87 -13.70 25.37
CA ILE A 143 6.73 -14.59 25.54
C ILE A 143 7.16 -16.06 25.44
N ARG A 144 6.42 -16.95 26.10
CA ARG A 144 6.68 -18.39 26.08
C ARG A 144 5.58 -19.13 25.34
N MET A 145 5.94 -20.02 24.42
CA MET A 145 4.99 -20.80 23.62
C MET A 145 5.31 -22.31 23.62
N ILE A 146 4.28 -23.15 23.70
CA ILE A 146 4.35 -24.57 23.29
C ILE A 146 3.48 -24.74 22.06
N GLY A 147 4.11 -25.11 20.93
CA GLY A 147 3.42 -25.17 19.64
C GLY A 147 2.87 -23.80 19.24
N ARG A 148 1.54 -23.70 19.09
CA ARG A 148 0.82 -22.44 18.79
C ARG A 148 0.18 -21.80 20.02
N LYS A 149 0.33 -22.39 21.20
CA LYS A 149 -0.29 -21.94 22.44
C LYS A 149 0.68 -21.07 23.23
N VAL A 150 0.29 -19.83 23.50
CA VAL A 150 1.01 -18.94 24.43
C VAL A 150 0.75 -19.42 25.85
N ILE A 151 1.82 -19.65 26.60
CA ILE A 151 1.76 -20.13 27.99
C ILE A 151 2.01 -18.99 28.96
N ASP A 152 2.92 -18.09 28.59
CA ASP A 152 3.20 -16.90 29.38
C ASP A 152 3.33 -15.69 28.45
N ARG A 153 2.58 -14.64 28.80
CA ARG A 153 2.58 -13.35 28.11
C ARG A 153 3.44 -12.31 28.84
N GLY A 154 4.07 -12.67 29.95
CA GLY A 154 4.77 -11.72 30.82
C GLY A 154 3.83 -10.68 31.42
N GLY A 155 2.62 -11.11 31.81
CA GLY A 155 1.55 -10.26 32.34
C GLY A 155 0.80 -9.41 31.30
N LEU A 156 -0.44 -9.06 31.62
CA LEU A 156 -1.21 -8.03 30.92
C LEU A 156 -0.83 -6.68 31.52
N VAL A 157 -0.48 -5.73 30.66
CA VAL A 157 -0.25 -4.34 31.03
C VAL A 157 -1.48 -3.56 30.60
N GLU A 158 -1.95 -2.63 31.43
CA GLU A 158 -3.00 -1.72 30.99
C GLU A 158 -2.49 -0.91 29.81
N GLU A 159 -3.23 -0.99 28.71
CA GLU A 159 -2.92 -0.21 27.51
C GLU A 159 -3.13 1.26 27.88
N PRO A 160 -2.18 2.16 27.52
CA PRO A 160 -2.41 3.58 27.69
C PRO A 160 -3.72 3.94 26.97
N GLN A 161 -4.54 4.79 27.60
CA GLN A 161 -5.74 5.32 26.95
C GLN A 161 -5.34 5.90 25.58
N PRO A 162 -6.14 5.68 24.51
CA PRO A 162 -5.88 6.26 23.21
C PRO A 162 -5.56 7.75 23.38
N TRP A 163 -4.45 8.20 22.79
CA TRP A 163 -3.96 9.57 22.94
C TRP A 163 -4.88 10.53 22.17
N ARG A 164 -6.08 10.80 22.70
CA ARG A 164 -7.09 11.67 22.06
C ARG A 164 -6.70 13.17 22.06
N ALA A 165 -5.48 13.50 22.45
CA ALA A 165 -5.00 14.87 22.68
C ALA A 165 -3.67 15.19 21.99
N ALA A 166 -3.27 14.42 20.98
CA ALA A 166 -2.11 14.78 20.16
C ALA A 166 -2.41 16.00 19.29
N ASN A 167 -1.39 16.83 19.06
CA ASN A 167 -1.44 17.82 17.99
C ASN A 167 -1.59 17.06 16.66
N PRO A 168 -2.71 17.21 15.93
CA PRO A 168 -2.96 16.43 14.70
C PRO A 168 -1.87 16.62 13.65
N SER A 169 -1.11 17.72 13.73
CA SER A 169 -0.07 18.11 12.77
C SER A 169 1.11 17.14 12.66
N SER A 170 1.46 16.36 13.68
CA SER A 170 2.59 15.40 13.62
C SER A 170 2.27 14.13 12.83
N LEU A 171 0.99 13.76 12.77
CA LEU A 171 0.52 12.50 12.19
C LEU A 171 0.13 12.62 10.73
N VAL A 172 -0.16 13.84 10.26
CA VAL A 172 -0.69 14.07 8.92
C VAL A 172 0.24 13.50 7.85
N ASP A 173 1.55 13.57 8.06
CA ASP A 173 2.55 13.08 7.09
C ASP A 173 2.64 11.55 7.01
N LEU A 174 1.91 10.83 7.87
CA LEU A 174 1.91 9.37 7.90
C LEU A 174 0.88 8.74 6.96
N ASP A 175 -0.10 9.50 6.49
CA ASP A 175 -1.14 9.02 5.58
C ASP A 175 -1.27 9.91 4.34
N THR A 176 -2.10 9.45 3.41
CA THR A 176 -2.39 10.13 2.15
C THR A 176 -3.53 11.15 2.27
N HIS A 177 -4.17 11.29 3.43
CA HIS A 177 -5.33 12.13 3.61
C HIS A 177 -4.97 13.60 3.38
N GLY A 178 -5.70 14.24 2.46
CA GLY A 178 -5.46 15.62 2.08
C GLY A 178 -4.04 15.91 1.54
N ALA A 179 -3.29 14.90 1.09
CA ALA A 179 -1.89 15.08 0.72
C ALA A 179 -1.69 16.14 -0.38
N CYS A 180 -2.59 16.16 -1.38
CA CYS A 180 -2.54 17.17 -2.43
C CYS A 180 -2.79 18.58 -1.88
N GLU A 181 -3.71 18.79 -0.94
CA GLU A 181 -3.94 20.11 -0.34
C GLU A 181 -2.82 20.56 0.61
N ARG A 182 -2.08 19.61 1.18
CA ARG A 182 -1.01 19.88 2.17
C ARG A 182 0.28 20.40 1.55
N PHE A 183 0.62 19.94 0.35
CA PHE A 183 1.89 20.28 -0.29
C PHE A 183 1.65 21.24 -1.46
N PRO A 184 2.37 22.37 -1.54
CA PRO A 184 2.18 23.31 -2.63
C PRO A 184 2.64 22.70 -3.97
N PRO A 185 2.09 23.20 -5.10
CA PRO A 185 2.57 22.84 -6.43
C PRO A 185 4.09 23.03 -6.53
N PRO A 186 4.82 22.08 -7.15
CA PRO A 186 6.26 22.19 -7.30
C PRO A 186 6.64 23.28 -8.30
N LEU A 187 7.81 23.89 -8.11
CA LEU A 187 8.41 24.74 -9.14
C LEU A 187 8.81 23.87 -10.35
N PRO A 188 8.68 24.36 -11.60
CA PRO A 188 9.03 23.59 -12.79
C PRO A 188 10.46 23.03 -12.78
N SER A 189 11.42 23.76 -12.20
CA SER A 189 12.83 23.33 -12.06
C SER A 189 13.01 22.14 -11.11
N ASP A 190 12.10 21.97 -10.15
CA ASP A 190 12.23 20.98 -9.09
C ASP A 190 11.52 19.66 -9.46
N ILE A 191 10.65 19.67 -10.47
CA ILE A 191 9.84 18.50 -10.88
C ILE A 191 10.70 17.24 -11.09
N PRO A 192 11.81 17.27 -11.88
CA PRO A 192 12.60 16.06 -12.10
C PRO A 192 13.28 15.54 -10.83
N LYS A 193 13.70 16.46 -9.94
CA LYS A 193 14.32 16.12 -8.66
C LYS A 193 13.30 15.46 -7.73
N ILE A 194 12.12 16.06 -7.59
CA ILE A 194 11.02 15.51 -6.79
C ILE A 194 10.62 14.14 -7.34
N ALA A 195 10.53 13.99 -8.67
CA ALA A 195 10.24 12.72 -9.32
C ALA A 195 11.26 11.63 -8.97
N GLN A 196 12.56 11.96 -9.02
CA GLN A 196 13.61 11.00 -8.66
C GLN A 196 13.57 10.63 -7.18
N GLU A 197 13.44 11.61 -6.28
CA GLU A 197 13.31 11.38 -4.83
C GLU A 197 12.07 10.53 -4.49
N THR A 198 10.97 10.74 -5.21
CA THR A 198 9.72 9.96 -5.06
C THR A 198 9.91 8.52 -5.53
N MET A 199 10.58 8.30 -6.66
CA MET A 199 10.92 6.96 -7.17
C MET A 199 11.82 6.20 -6.18
N ASP A 200 12.87 6.86 -5.67
CA ASP A 200 13.81 6.26 -4.73
C ASP A 200 13.15 5.94 -3.38
N ALA A 201 12.22 6.80 -2.94
CA ALA A 201 11.41 6.57 -1.76
C ALA A 201 10.48 5.36 -1.94
N TYR A 202 9.80 5.24 -3.07
CA TYR A 202 8.96 4.08 -3.41
C TYR A 202 9.75 2.76 -3.35
N GLU A 203 10.95 2.75 -3.93
CA GLU A 203 11.87 1.61 -3.89
C GLU A 203 12.31 1.27 -2.46
N THR A 204 12.65 2.31 -1.69
CA THR A 204 13.10 2.17 -0.29
C THR A 204 11.99 1.57 0.59
N VAL A 205 10.75 2.05 0.45
CA VAL A 205 9.59 1.50 1.16
C VAL A 205 9.39 0.04 0.77
N ARG A 206 9.33 -0.28 -0.53
CA ARG A 206 9.11 -1.66 -0.99
C ARG A 206 10.18 -2.63 -0.50
N PHE A 207 11.45 -2.23 -0.59
CA PHE A 207 12.57 -3.04 -0.09
C PHE A 207 12.54 -3.21 1.43
N GLY A 208 12.31 -2.12 2.17
CA GLY A 208 12.29 -2.15 3.62
C GLY A 208 11.11 -2.95 4.19
N VAL A 209 9.90 -2.80 3.64
CA VAL A 209 8.73 -3.65 3.98
C VAL A 209 9.06 -5.11 3.72
N THR A 210 9.66 -5.43 2.56
CA THR A 210 10.12 -6.79 2.25
C THR A 210 11.09 -7.32 3.30
N LYS A 211 12.05 -6.50 3.76
CA LYS A 211 13.04 -6.88 4.77
C LYS A 211 12.40 -7.08 6.15
N LEU A 212 11.47 -6.21 6.56
CA LEU A 212 10.75 -6.31 7.84
C LEU A 212 9.88 -7.57 7.87
N MET A 213 9.09 -7.81 6.81
CA MET A 213 8.16 -8.95 6.73
C MET A 213 8.84 -10.32 6.64
N LYS A 214 10.15 -10.40 6.39
CA LYS A 214 10.93 -11.64 6.55
C LYS A 214 11.00 -12.11 8.01
N LYS A 215 10.80 -11.21 8.98
CA LYS A 215 10.93 -11.49 10.43
C LYS A 215 9.66 -11.16 11.20
N TYR A 216 9.04 -10.01 10.92
CA TYR A 216 7.78 -9.57 11.52
C TYR A 216 6.60 -10.21 10.80
N THR A 217 5.71 -10.84 11.56
CA THR A 217 4.51 -11.47 11.01
C THR A 217 3.46 -10.41 10.73
N VAL A 218 2.90 -10.44 9.52
CA VAL A 218 1.72 -9.67 9.13
C VAL A 218 0.70 -10.66 8.58
N LYS A 219 -0.58 -10.45 8.88
CA LYS A 219 -1.70 -11.26 8.40
C LYS A 219 -2.53 -10.47 7.41
N ALA A 220 -2.98 -11.12 6.36
CA ALA A 220 -3.95 -10.58 5.42
C ALA A 220 -5.19 -11.49 5.38
N CYS A 221 -6.34 -10.91 5.08
CA CYS A 221 -7.54 -11.69 4.81
C CYS A 221 -7.49 -12.20 3.36
N GLY A 222 -7.61 -13.51 3.13
CA GLY A 222 -7.63 -14.09 1.79
C GLY A 222 -8.89 -13.77 0.95
N TYR A 223 -9.73 -12.84 1.41
CA TYR A 223 -10.98 -12.47 0.75
C TYR A 223 -11.11 -10.96 0.53
N CYS A 224 -10.64 -10.13 1.47
CA CYS A 224 -10.78 -8.67 1.44
C CYS A 224 -9.43 -8.01 1.73
N THR A 225 -9.33 -6.69 1.57
CA THR A 225 -8.09 -5.91 1.76
C THR A 225 -7.65 -5.71 3.22
N GLU A 226 -8.25 -6.44 4.17
CA GLU A 226 -7.96 -6.27 5.59
C GLU A 226 -6.59 -6.86 5.95
N VAL A 227 -5.77 -6.06 6.64
CA VAL A 227 -4.43 -6.41 7.10
C VAL A 227 -4.30 -6.23 8.60
N HIS A 228 -3.49 -7.08 9.23
CA HIS A 228 -3.18 -7.02 10.64
C HIS A 228 -1.69 -7.28 10.87
N VAL A 229 -0.99 -6.31 11.46
CA VAL A 229 0.43 -6.46 11.81
C VAL A 229 0.54 -7.17 13.15
N GLY A 230 1.02 -8.42 13.12
CA GLY A 230 1.09 -9.25 14.30
C GLY A 230 0.92 -10.74 13.99
N PRO A 231 1.18 -11.61 14.97
CA PRO A 231 1.13 -13.06 14.78
C PRO A 231 -0.30 -13.60 14.58
N TRP A 232 -1.33 -12.88 15.05
CA TRP A 232 -2.72 -13.35 15.03
C TRP A 232 -3.65 -12.23 14.62
N GLY A 233 -4.32 -12.38 13.48
CA GLY A 233 -5.33 -11.42 13.04
C GLY A 233 -6.42 -11.17 14.07
N HIS A 234 -7.14 -10.06 13.95
CA HIS A 234 -8.21 -9.68 14.91
C HIS A 234 -9.46 -10.57 14.78
N ASN A 235 -10.38 -10.39 15.74
CA ASN A 235 -11.71 -11.03 15.76
C ASN A 235 -12.84 -10.10 15.31
N ALA A 236 -12.53 -8.89 14.80
CA ALA A 236 -13.56 -8.06 14.20
C ALA A 236 -14.25 -8.79 13.02
N LYS A 237 -15.57 -8.68 12.96
CA LYS A 237 -16.41 -9.26 11.91
C LYS A 237 -16.73 -8.22 10.83
N LEU A 238 -15.74 -7.86 10.02
CA LEU A 238 -15.85 -6.77 9.03
C LEU A 238 -15.67 -7.26 7.58
N CYS A 239 -15.40 -8.54 7.37
CA CYS A 239 -15.27 -9.09 6.03
C CYS A 239 -16.65 -9.09 5.35
N GLY A 240 -16.85 -8.25 4.34
CA GLY A 240 -18.08 -8.19 3.53
C GLY A 240 -18.04 -9.01 2.24
N GLU A 241 -16.91 -9.66 1.95
CA GLU A 241 -16.67 -10.32 0.67
C GLU A 241 -17.42 -11.64 0.48
N PHE A 242 -17.40 -12.18 -0.74
CA PHE A 242 -18.18 -13.35 -1.14
C PHE A 242 -18.24 -14.46 -0.07
N LYS A 243 -19.47 -14.94 0.21
CA LYS A 243 -19.80 -15.92 1.25
C LYS A 243 -19.46 -15.49 2.69
N HIS A 244 -19.32 -14.20 3.00
CA HIS A 244 -19.08 -13.75 4.38
C HIS A 244 -20.20 -14.13 5.37
N GLN A 245 -21.45 -14.25 4.92
CA GLN A 245 -22.60 -14.71 5.73
C GLN A 245 -22.33 -16.07 6.40
N TRP A 246 -21.72 -17.00 5.66
CA TRP A 246 -21.34 -18.34 6.14
C TRP A 246 -20.18 -18.31 7.14
N ARG A 247 -19.43 -17.21 7.18
CA ARG A 247 -18.31 -16.98 8.10
C ARG A 247 -18.66 -16.01 9.22
N ASP A 248 -19.92 -15.56 9.31
CA ASP A 248 -20.35 -14.56 10.30
C ASP A 248 -19.45 -13.30 10.25
N GLY A 249 -19.13 -12.85 9.03
CA GLY A 249 -18.29 -11.68 8.78
C GLY A 249 -16.82 -11.80 9.19
N LYS A 250 -16.36 -12.98 9.64
CA LYS A 250 -14.97 -13.21 10.09
C LYS A 250 -13.99 -13.26 8.93
N HIS A 251 -12.77 -12.79 9.18
CA HIS A 251 -11.67 -12.82 8.20
C HIS A 251 -11.04 -14.21 8.08
N GLY A 252 -10.63 -14.55 6.85
CA GLY A 252 -9.84 -15.75 6.57
C GLY A 252 -8.36 -15.40 6.60
N TRP A 253 -7.77 -15.36 7.80
CA TRP A 253 -6.40 -14.91 7.99
C TRP A 253 -5.35 -15.88 7.41
N GLN A 254 -4.45 -15.34 6.61
CA GLN A 254 -3.25 -15.99 6.09
C GLN A 254 -2.01 -15.12 6.37
N ASP A 255 -0.80 -15.66 6.16
CA ASP A 255 0.42 -14.84 6.16
C ASP A 255 0.37 -13.88 4.97
N ALA A 256 0.59 -12.59 5.23
CA ALA A 256 0.60 -11.56 4.19
C ALA A 256 1.89 -11.62 3.39
N THR A 257 1.75 -11.40 2.09
CA THR A 257 2.78 -11.01 1.15
C THR A 257 3.00 -9.49 1.20
N VAL A 258 4.11 -9.03 0.63
CA VAL A 258 4.43 -7.60 0.54
C VAL A 258 3.35 -6.85 -0.23
N ASP A 259 2.72 -7.47 -1.23
CA ASP A 259 1.72 -6.81 -2.06
C ASP A 259 0.35 -6.67 -1.37
N GLU A 260 0.08 -7.41 -0.28
CA GLU A 260 -1.10 -7.15 0.57
C GLU A 260 -0.88 -5.96 1.52
N VAL A 261 0.37 -5.66 1.90
CA VAL A 261 0.72 -4.54 2.79
C VAL A 261 1.05 -3.28 2.01
N PHE A 262 1.70 -3.43 0.85
CA PHE A 262 2.12 -2.36 -0.04
C PHE A 262 1.83 -2.73 -1.51
N PRO A 263 0.54 -2.75 -1.89
CA PRO A 263 0.10 -3.16 -3.22
C PRO A 263 0.62 -2.22 -4.33
N PRO A 264 1.18 -2.77 -5.42
CA PRO A 264 1.39 -2.00 -6.64
C PRO A 264 0.05 -1.84 -7.38
N ASN A 265 -0.35 -0.61 -7.69
CA ASN A 265 -1.41 -0.39 -8.68
C ASN A 265 -0.80 -0.31 -10.08
N TYR A 266 -1.17 -1.20 -11.01
CA TYR A 266 -0.56 -1.26 -12.34
C TYR A 266 -1.37 -0.51 -13.39
N VAL A 267 -0.75 0.48 -14.02
CA VAL A 267 -1.31 1.27 -15.12
C VAL A 267 -0.64 0.90 -16.43
N TRP A 268 -1.30 1.20 -17.54
CA TRP A 268 -0.69 1.10 -18.87
C TRP A 268 0.44 2.11 -19.01
N HIS A 269 1.60 1.65 -19.50
CA HIS A 269 2.75 2.52 -19.76
C HIS A 269 2.50 3.37 -21.00
N VAL A 270 2.73 4.68 -20.90
CA VAL A 270 2.49 5.64 -21.98
C VAL A 270 3.81 6.19 -22.51
N LYS A 271 4.19 5.76 -23.72
CA LYS A 271 5.47 6.18 -24.35
C LYS A 271 5.51 7.69 -24.67
N ASP A 272 4.39 8.22 -25.15
CA ASP A 272 4.22 9.65 -25.45
C ASP A 272 2.93 10.15 -24.79
N PRO A 273 3.02 10.79 -23.61
CA PRO A 273 1.84 11.32 -22.91
C PRO A 273 1.08 12.42 -23.67
N LYS A 274 1.71 13.06 -24.67
CA LYS A 274 1.09 14.06 -25.54
C LYS A 274 0.61 13.47 -26.88
N GLY A 275 0.90 12.20 -27.11
CA GLY A 275 0.51 11.47 -28.30
C GLY A 275 -0.99 11.12 -28.33
N PRO A 276 -1.45 10.40 -29.37
CA PRO A 276 -2.83 9.97 -29.46
C PRO A 276 -3.20 9.00 -28.33
N PRO A 277 -4.46 9.00 -27.86
CA PRO A 277 -4.91 8.08 -26.81
C PRO A 277 -4.70 6.61 -27.21
N MET A 278 -4.29 5.80 -26.23
CA MET A 278 -4.10 4.36 -26.41
C MET A 278 -5.41 3.70 -26.86
N LYS A 279 -5.36 2.94 -27.95
CA LYS A 279 -6.51 2.22 -28.52
C LYS A 279 -6.56 0.78 -28.03
N GLY A 280 -7.76 0.24 -27.83
CA GLY A 280 -7.98 -1.15 -27.42
C GLY A 280 -7.88 -2.16 -28.56
N GLY A 281 -8.53 -3.32 -28.39
CA GLY A 281 -8.59 -4.38 -29.39
C GLY A 281 -7.23 -5.04 -29.62
N ALA A 282 -6.86 -5.24 -30.89
CA ALA A 282 -5.62 -5.88 -31.29
C ALA A 282 -4.36 -5.16 -30.78
N LEU A 283 -4.43 -3.84 -30.56
CA LEU A 283 -3.29 -3.05 -30.08
C LEU A 283 -2.98 -3.26 -28.60
N LYS A 284 -3.96 -3.71 -27.80
CA LYS A 284 -3.80 -3.92 -26.35
C LYS A 284 -2.66 -4.88 -26.02
N LYS A 285 -2.41 -5.86 -26.88
CA LYS A 285 -1.35 -6.87 -26.72
C LYS A 285 0.06 -6.33 -26.92
N PHE A 286 0.25 -5.08 -27.35
CA PHE A 286 1.57 -4.47 -27.55
C PHE A 286 1.98 -3.56 -26.38
N TYR A 287 1.03 -3.09 -25.57
CA TYR A 287 1.32 -2.18 -24.46
C TYR A 287 1.88 -2.91 -23.25
N GLY A 288 2.85 -2.27 -22.59
CA GLY A 288 3.34 -2.66 -21.28
C GLY A 288 2.53 -2.05 -20.14
N LYS A 289 2.83 -2.50 -18.92
CA LYS A 289 2.29 -1.94 -17.68
C LYS A 289 3.43 -1.64 -16.70
N ALA A 290 3.20 -0.65 -15.84
CA ALA A 290 4.10 -0.32 -14.73
C ALA A 290 3.28 0.08 -13.50
N PRO A 291 3.86 0.02 -12.28
CA PRO A 291 3.21 0.61 -11.12
C PRO A 291 2.91 2.10 -11.36
N ALA A 292 1.76 2.57 -10.90
CA ALA A 292 1.28 3.93 -11.13
C ALA A 292 2.26 4.99 -10.61
N VAL A 293 2.87 4.72 -9.44
CA VAL A 293 3.94 5.56 -8.88
C VAL A 293 5.12 5.69 -9.84
N VAL A 294 5.53 4.58 -10.46
CA VAL A 294 6.65 4.56 -11.41
C VAL A 294 6.29 5.35 -12.66
N GLU A 295 5.07 5.19 -13.19
CA GLU A 295 4.60 5.92 -14.36
C GLU A 295 4.51 7.44 -14.10
N VAL A 296 3.99 7.85 -12.93
CA VAL A 296 3.94 9.27 -12.52
C VAL A 296 5.35 9.86 -12.44
N CYS A 297 6.28 9.18 -11.77
CA CYS A 297 7.64 9.68 -11.62
C CYS A 297 8.38 9.72 -12.97
N LEU A 298 8.18 8.72 -13.83
CA LEU A 298 8.77 8.70 -15.16
C LEU A 298 8.31 9.88 -16.02
N GLN A 299 7.00 10.14 -16.09
CA GLN A 299 6.46 11.27 -16.86
C GLN A 299 6.92 12.63 -16.30
N ALA A 300 7.27 12.68 -15.01
CA ALA A 300 7.87 13.84 -14.36
C ALA A 300 9.40 13.95 -14.54
N GLY A 301 10.04 13.03 -15.25
CA GLY A 301 11.46 13.08 -15.59
C GLY A 301 12.39 12.27 -14.70
N ALA A 302 11.87 11.36 -13.85
CA ALA A 302 12.70 10.41 -13.12
C ALA A 302 13.31 9.36 -14.07
N GLN A 303 14.48 8.85 -13.69
CA GLN A 303 15.06 7.68 -14.37
C GLN A 303 14.31 6.42 -13.98
N ILE A 304 14.00 5.57 -14.98
CA ILE A 304 13.30 4.30 -14.75
C ILE A 304 14.30 3.27 -14.18
N PRO A 305 14.02 2.67 -13.01
CA PRO A 305 14.78 1.52 -12.53
C PRO A 305 14.72 0.33 -13.50
N GLU A 306 15.85 -0.34 -13.75
CA GLU A 306 15.96 -1.43 -14.75
C GLU A 306 14.91 -2.52 -14.59
N LYS A 307 14.53 -2.84 -13.35
CA LYS A 307 13.54 -3.90 -13.06
C LYS A 307 12.14 -3.64 -13.62
N TYR A 308 11.80 -2.38 -13.95
CA TYR A 308 10.51 -2.01 -14.51
C TYR A 308 10.49 -2.00 -16.04
N LYS A 309 11.65 -1.83 -16.70
CA LYS A 309 11.73 -1.72 -18.16
C LYS A 309 11.12 -2.91 -18.91
N PRO A 310 11.33 -4.19 -18.51
CA PRO A 310 10.71 -5.32 -19.18
C PRO A 310 9.17 -5.31 -19.09
N MET A 311 8.60 -4.76 -18.02
CA MET A 311 7.16 -4.68 -17.83
C MET A 311 6.51 -3.64 -18.74
N MET A 312 7.26 -2.57 -19.03
CA MET A 312 6.86 -1.45 -19.89
C MET A 312 6.92 -1.76 -21.39
N ARG A 313 7.57 -2.87 -21.80
CA ARG A 313 7.69 -3.29 -23.21
C ARG A 313 8.27 -2.20 -24.11
N LEU A 314 9.35 -1.59 -23.64
CA LEU A 314 10.02 -0.49 -24.34
C LEU A 314 10.58 -0.91 -25.71
N ASP A 315 10.93 -2.18 -25.84
CA ASP A 315 11.44 -2.87 -27.03
C ASP A 315 10.37 -3.21 -28.08
N ILE A 316 9.09 -3.09 -27.75
CA ILE A 316 7.99 -3.40 -28.67
C ILE A 316 7.54 -2.13 -29.38
N VAL A 317 7.60 -2.12 -30.72
CA VAL A 317 6.99 -1.07 -31.54
C VAL A 317 5.48 -1.29 -31.56
N VAL A 318 4.70 -0.26 -31.21
CA VAL A 318 3.24 -0.31 -31.29
C VAL A 318 2.85 0.00 -32.74
N PRO A 319 2.11 -0.88 -33.43
CA PRO A 319 1.68 -0.62 -34.79
C PRO A 319 0.86 0.67 -34.88
N ASP A 320 1.07 1.43 -35.96
CA ASP A 320 0.28 2.62 -36.20
C ASP A 320 -1.18 2.29 -36.60
N SER A 321 -1.98 3.30 -36.91
CA SER A 321 -3.40 3.08 -37.21
C SER A 321 -3.66 2.32 -38.51
N GLU A 322 -2.74 2.34 -39.46
CA GLU A 322 -2.83 1.60 -40.73
C GLU A 322 -2.39 0.15 -40.49
N GLU A 323 -1.27 -0.05 -39.81
CA GLU A 323 -0.72 -1.36 -39.46
C GLU A 323 -1.62 -2.13 -38.47
N ALA A 324 -2.36 -1.42 -37.61
CA ALA A 324 -3.28 -2.01 -36.64
C ALA A 324 -4.33 -2.94 -37.29
N GLN A 325 -4.73 -2.67 -38.53
CA GLN A 325 -5.68 -3.51 -39.28
C GLN A 325 -5.05 -4.82 -39.77
N LEU A 326 -3.72 -4.85 -39.94
CA LEU A 326 -2.97 -6.00 -40.44
C LEU A 326 -2.60 -7.00 -39.34
N VAL A 327 -2.68 -6.58 -38.07
CA VAL A 327 -2.35 -7.39 -36.89
C VAL A 327 -3.59 -7.80 -36.07
N ALA A 328 -4.78 -7.53 -36.61
CA ALA A 328 -6.09 -7.72 -35.98
C ALA A 328 -6.58 -9.16 -36.00
#